data_AF-A0A529NQY5-F1
#
_entry.id   AF-A0A529NQY5-F1
#
_cell.length_a   1.000
_cell.length_b   1.000
_cell.length_c   1.000
_cell.angle_alpha   90.00
_cell.angle_beta   90.00
_cell.angle_gamma   90.00
#
_symmetry.space_group_name_H-M   'P 1'
#
loop_
_entity.id
_entity.type
_entity.pdbx_description
1 polymer ?
#
loop_
_entity_poly.entity_id
_entity_poly.type
_entity_poly.pdbx_seq_one_letter_code
_entity_poly.pdbx_strand_id
1 'polypeptide(L)'
;LEVARAGRYPATIATDITPKRLKEFFSREDGTYRVASELREVCLFSSHNLLRDPPFSKLDLIACRNLLIYMGPELQEKIVPIFHYALRNNGYLFLGSSENVTRHGRLFSTIDKPSRLFQKRAGITAQRLPEFPLAAAARQAPHVRQRATTGTLQESAERLLLDRYSPAYV
;
A
#
# COMPACT_ATOMS: atom_id res chain seq x y z
N LEU A 1 -14.72 9.30 -6.65
CA LEU A 1 -14.52 10.15 -5.44
C LEU A 1 -15.69 11.10 -5.24
N GLU A 2 -16.19 11.80 -6.27
CA GLU A 2 -17.35 12.70 -6.15
C GLU A 2 -18.59 12.05 -5.52
N VAL A 3 -18.97 10.86 -5.96
CA VAL A 3 -20.10 10.11 -5.38
C VAL A 3 -19.91 9.84 -3.88
N ALA A 4 -18.69 9.49 -3.47
CA ALA A 4 -18.37 9.22 -2.06
C ALA A 4 -18.43 10.51 -1.20
N ARG A 5 -17.93 11.64 -1.73
CA ARG A 5 -18.03 12.96 -1.08
C ARG A 5 -19.47 13.41 -0.91
N ALA A 6 -20.31 13.16 -1.91
CA ALA A 6 -21.73 13.48 -1.85
C ALA A 6 -22.45 12.67 -0.75
N GLY A 7 -22.01 11.43 -0.51
CA GLY A 7 -22.55 10.54 0.51
C GLY A 7 -24.01 10.17 0.29
N ARG A 8 -24.46 10.16 -0.98
CA ARG A 8 -25.83 9.80 -1.37
C ARG A 8 -25.89 8.37 -1.88
N TYR A 9 -26.85 7.61 -1.36
CA TYR A 9 -27.05 6.20 -1.63
C TYR A 9 -28.52 5.94 -2.01
N PRO A 10 -28.78 4.96 -2.90
CA PRO A 10 -30.15 4.55 -3.21
C PRO A 10 -30.91 4.05 -1.97
N ALA A 11 -32.24 4.04 -2.04
CA ALA A 11 -33.09 3.51 -0.95
C ALA A 11 -32.72 2.08 -0.51
N THR A 12 -32.12 1.29 -1.40
CA THR A 12 -31.71 -0.09 -1.14
C THR A 12 -30.67 -0.21 -0.03
N ILE A 13 -29.91 0.85 0.31
CA ILE A 13 -28.96 0.80 1.43
C ILE A 13 -29.61 0.44 2.78
N ALA A 14 -30.93 0.64 2.90
CA ALA A 14 -31.70 0.25 4.07
C ALA A 14 -31.70 -1.27 4.33
N THR A 15 -31.35 -2.12 3.34
CA THR A 15 -31.19 -3.57 3.54
C THR A 15 -29.83 -3.94 4.10
N ASP A 16 -28.82 -3.11 3.86
CA ASP A 16 -27.42 -3.37 4.23
C ASP A 16 -27.05 -2.81 5.60
N ILE A 17 -27.90 -1.94 6.15
CA ILE A 17 -27.66 -1.21 7.39
C ILE A 17 -28.81 -1.48 8.37
N THR A 18 -28.48 -1.65 9.65
CA THR A 18 -29.49 -1.83 10.68
C THR A 18 -30.39 -0.60 10.81
N PRO A 19 -31.69 -0.74 11.14
CA PRO A 19 -32.61 0.38 11.27
C PRO A 19 -32.13 1.48 12.24
N LYS A 20 -31.45 1.07 13.33
CA LYS A 20 -30.84 1.98 14.30
C LYS A 20 -29.81 2.89 13.63
N ARG A 21 -28.83 2.33 12.92
CA ARG A 21 -27.77 3.09 12.24
C ARG A 21 -28.32 3.94 11.11
N LEU A 22 -29.30 3.42 10.36
CA LEU A 22 -29.94 4.17 9.28
C LEU A 22 -30.61 5.43 9.83
N LYS A 23 -31.34 5.32 10.95
CA LYS A 23 -31.97 6.47 11.63
C LYS A 23 -30.94 7.45 12.20
N GLU A 24 -29.83 6.94 12.73
CA GLU A 24 -28.82 7.76 13.42
C GLU A 24 -27.88 8.50 12.46
N PHE A 25 -27.54 7.89 11.32
CA PHE A 25 -26.46 8.36 10.47
C PHE A 25 -26.88 8.72 9.03
N PHE A 26 -28.17 8.64 8.70
CA PHE A 26 -28.68 9.01 7.39
C PHE A 26 -29.93 9.88 7.48
N SER A 27 -30.03 10.86 6.58
CA SER A 27 -31.27 11.57 6.24
C SER A 27 -31.89 10.98 4.97
N ARG A 28 -33.21 10.88 4.92
CA ARG A 28 -33.93 10.49 3.69
C ARG A 28 -34.25 11.76 2.88
N GLU A 29 -33.76 11.82 1.65
CA GLU A 29 -33.90 12.97 0.73
C GLU A 29 -34.32 12.44 -0.64
N ASP A 30 -35.47 12.88 -1.19
CA ASP A 30 -35.91 12.60 -2.57
C ASP A 30 -35.83 11.12 -2.99
N GLY A 31 -36.25 10.21 -2.10
CA GLY A 31 -36.20 8.78 -2.37
C GLY A 31 -34.81 8.13 -2.24
N THR A 32 -33.81 8.88 -1.80
CA THR A 32 -32.44 8.42 -1.49
C THR A 32 -32.13 8.58 -0.01
N TYR A 33 -31.00 8.00 0.43
CA TYR A 33 -30.42 8.26 1.75
C TYR A 33 -29.13 9.02 1.61
N ARG A 34 -28.93 10.03 2.45
CA ARG A 34 -27.70 10.80 2.51
C ARG A 34 -27.06 10.66 3.88
N VAL A 35 -25.75 10.44 3.90
CA VAL A 35 -24.98 10.35 5.15
C VAL A 35 -25.00 11.70 5.87
N ALA A 36 -25.21 11.63 7.18
CA ALA A 36 -25.21 12.77 8.09
C ALA A 36 -23.94 13.64 7.93
N SER A 37 -24.08 14.96 8.01
CA SER A 37 -22.99 15.92 7.84
C SER A 37 -21.82 15.64 8.76
N GLU A 38 -22.11 15.32 10.02
CA GLU A 38 -21.16 15.09 11.10
C GLU A 38 -20.21 13.93 10.77
N LEU A 39 -20.72 12.87 10.11
CA LEU A 39 -19.89 11.77 9.63
C LEU A 39 -19.10 12.12 8.36
N ARG A 40 -19.68 12.92 7.46
CA ARG A 40 -18.99 13.33 6.23
C ARG A 40 -17.81 14.25 6.53
N GLU A 41 -17.93 15.12 7.53
CA GLU A 41 -16.90 16.09 7.91
C GLU A 41 -15.63 15.44 8.49
N VAL A 42 -15.75 14.27 9.12
CA VAL A 42 -14.59 13.50 9.61
C VAL A 42 -13.95 12.62 8.51
N CYS A 43 -14.53 12.57 7.32
CA CYS A 43 -14.06 11.73 6.21
C CYS A 43 -13.38 12.56 5.12
N LEU A 44 -12.04 12.44 5.01
CA LEU A 44 -11.28 13.03 3.91
C LEU A 44 -11.20 12.07 2.72
N PHE A 45 -11.67 12.53 1.55
CA PHE A 45 -11.50 11.82 0.29
C PHE A 45 -10.40 12.48 -0.54
N SER A 46 -9.34 11.73 -0.84
CA SER A 46 -8.26 12.17 -1.73
C SER A 46 -7.99 11.12 -2.81
N SER A 47 -7.57 11.59 -3.99
CA SER A 47 -7.05 10.69 -5.02
C SER A 47 -5.66 10.24 -4.59
N HIS A 48 -5.46 8.93 -4.53
CA HIS A 48 -4.18 8.34 -4.13
C HIS A 48 -3.93 7.07 -4.92
N ASN A 49 -2.82 7.03 -5.65
CA ASN A 49 -2.35 5.91 -6.42
C ASN A 49 -1.24 5.19 -5.66
N LEU A 50 -1.53 3.99 -5.14
CA LEU A 50 -0.57 3.18 -4.37
C LEU A 50 0.74 2.88 -5.11
N LEU A 51 0.76 2.94 -6.43
CA LEU A 51 1.93 2.65 -7.26
C LEU A 51 2.77 3.89 -7.58
N ARG A 52 2.21 5.09 -7.39
CA ARG A 52 2.86 6.35 -7.81
C ARG A 52 3.09 7.31 -6.67
N ASP A 53 2.15 7.38 -5.75
CA ASP A 53 2.13 8.39 -4.72
C ASP A 53 2.85 7.88 -3.47
N PRO A 54 3.63 8.72 -2.78
CA PRO A 54 4.25 8.36 -1.51
C PRO A 54 3.20 7.96 -0.47
N PRO A 55 3.51 6.98 0.40
CA PRO A 55 2.54 6.49 1.36
C PRO A 55 2.29 7.51 2.46
N PHE A 56 1.07 7.48 3.00
CA PHE A 56 0.80 8.06 4.32
C PHE A 56 1.66 7.38 5.39
N SER A 57 1.86 8.04 6.52
CA SER A 57 2.59 7.48 7.65
C SER A 57 1.81 7.65 8.95
N LYS A 58 2.18 6.85 9.96
CA LYS A 58 1.61 6.89 11.30
C LYS A 58 0.09 6.64 11.34
N LEU A 59 -0.39 5.71 10.53
CA LEU A 59 -1.78 5.23 10.53
C LEU A 59 -1.99 4.17 11.61
N ASP A 60 -3.16 4.15 12.24
CA ASP A 60 -3.53 3.12 13.21
C ASP A 60 -4.16 1.88 12.54
N LEU A 61 -4.87 2.10 11.42
CA LEU A 61 -5.52 1.06 10.62
C LEU A 61 -5.39 1.38 9.13
N ILE A 62 -5.08 0.37 8.34
CA ILE A 62 -5.22 0.37 6.89
C ILE A 62 -6.25 -0.71 6.52
N ALA A 63 -7.35 -0.31 5.89
CA ALA A 63 -8.27 -1.24 5.24
C ALA A 63 -8.02 -1.21 3.72
N CYS A 64 -7.42 -2.28 3.20
CA CYS A 64 -7.14 -2.45 1.76
C CYS A 64 -7.85 -3.73 1.30
N ARG A 65 -9.15 -3.57 1.04
CA ARG A 65 -10.09 -4.65 0.75
C ARG A 65 -10.29 -4.77 -0.77
N ASN A 66 -10.14 -5.98 -1.31
CA ASN A 66 -10.49 -6.32 -2.69
C ASN A 66 -9.71 -5.56 -3.76
N LEU A 67 -8.51 -5.04 -3.43
CA LEU A 67 -7.66 -4.27 -4.35
C LEU A 67 -6.42 -5.05 -4.80
N LEU A 68 -5.79 -5.79 -3.89
CA LEU A 68 -4.56 -6.53 -4.17
C LEU A 68 -4.79 -7.67 -5.17
N ILE A 69 -6.01 -8.20 -5.24
CA ILE A 69 -6.39 -9.22 -6.24
C ILE A 69 -6.21 -8.77 -7.70
N TYR A 70 -6.15 -7.46 -7.95
CA TYR A 70 -5.89 -6.89 -9.28
C TYR A 70 -4.40 -6.61 -9.53
N MET A 71 -3.53 -6.87 -8.55
CA MET A 71 -2.10 -6.62 -8.63
C MET A 71 -1.35 -7.94 -8.83
N GLY A 72 -0.38 -7.94 -9.74
CA GLY A 72 0.53 -9.08 -9.92
C GLY A 72 1.38 -9.34 -8.67
N PRO A 73 1.92 -10.57 -8.49
CA PRO A 73 2.71 -10.94 -7.33
C PRO A 73 3.86 -9.96 -7.03
N GLU A 74 4.52 -9.45 -8.07
CA GLU A 74 5.67 -8.52 -7.97
C GLU A 74 5.26 -7.17 -7.37
N LEU A 75 4.04 -6.69 -7.67
CA LEU A 75 3.51 -5.46 -7.08
C LEU A 75 3.04 -5.68 -5.65
N GLN A 76 2.41 -6.83 -5.37
CA GLN A 76 2.01 -7.17 -4.00
C GLN A 76 3.24 -7.25 -3.08
N GLU A 77 4.35 -7.84 -3.55
CA GLU A 77 5.64 -7.88 -2.83
C GLU A 77 6.17 -6.49 -2.46
N LYS A 78 5.91 -5.48 -3.30
CA LYS A 78 6.31 -4.08 -3.05
C LYS A 78 5.32 -3.32 -2.16
N ILE A 79 4.02 -3.57 -2.31
CA ILE A 79 2.96 -2.85 -1.61
C ILE A 79 2.88 -3.24 -0.12
N VAL A 80 3.05 -4.51 0.23
CA VAL A 80 2.91 -4.95 1.64
C VAL A 80 3.93 -4.29 2.58
N PRO A 81 5.23 -4.17 2.23
CA PRO A 81 6.19 -3.38 3.01
C PRO A 81 5.81 -1.90 3.17
N ILE A 82 5.14 -1.32 2.17
CA ILE A 82 4.68 0.06 2.21
C ILE A 82 3.54 0.21 3.25
N PHE A 83 2.59 -0.72 3.28
CA PHE A 83 1.58 -0.73 4.36
C PHE A 83 2.21 -0.88 5.74
N HIS A 84 3.22 -1.74 5.85
CA HIS A 84 3.95 -1.89 7.11
C HIS A 84 4.65 -0.59 7.55
N TYR A 85 5.26 0.15 6.62
CA TYR A 85 5.83 1.46 6.91
C TYR A 85 4.75 2.48 7.34
N ALA A 86 3.63 2.51 6.62
CA ALA A 86 2.56 3.46 6.84
C ALA A 86 1.90 3.30 8.22
N LEU A 87 1.86 2.09 8.77
CA LEU A 87 1.27 1.80 10.07
C LEU A 87 2.17 2.20 11.25
N ARG A 88 1.57 2.70 12.33
CA ARG A 88 2.21 2.79 13.65
C ARG A 88 2.51 1.39 14.19
N ASN A 89 3.45 1.31 15.13
CA ASN A 89 3.66 0.07 15.88
C ASN A 89 2.33 -0.42 16.48
N ASN A 90 2.07 -1.72 16.40
CA ASN A 90 0.81 -2.35 16.80
C ASN A 90 -0.43 -1.94 15.98
N GLY A 91 -0.26 -1.16 14.90
CA GLY A 91 -1.33 -0.83 13.96
C GLY A 91 -1.79 -2.05 13.16
N TYR A 92 -2.99 -1.94 12.58
CA TYR A 92 -3.67 -3.06 11.95
C TYR A 92 -3.76 -2.92 10.43
N LEU A 93 -3.64 -4.05 9.74
CA LEU A 93 -3.90 -4.19 8.31
C LEU A 93 -5.10 -5.12 8.13
N PHE A 94 -6.15 -4.62 7.48
CA PHE A 94 -7.37 -5.37 7.19
C PHE A 94 -7.51 -5.57 5.68
N LEU A 95 -7.40 -6.83 5.25
CA LEU A 95 -7.47 -7.22 3.85
C LEU A 95 -8.77 -7.96 3.52
N GLY A 96 -9.07 -8.14 2.24
CA GLY A 96 -10.17 -8.97 1.76
C GLY A 96 -9.90 -10.47 1.86
N SER A 97 -10.96 -11.27 1.77
CA SER A 97 -10.94 -12.72 2.01
C SER A 97 -9.92 -13.50 1.14
N SER A 98 -9.71 -13.06 -0.10
CA SER A 98 -8.75 -13.63 -1.05
C SER A 98 -7.34 -13.04 -0.96
N GLU A 99 -7.12 -12.09 -0.05
CA GLU A 99 -5.89 -11.33 0.08
C GLU A 99 -5.17 -11.73 1.37
N ASN A 100 -3.84 -11.77 1.34
CA ASN A 100 -3.05 -12.18 2.50
C ASN A 100 -1.63 -11.62 2.44
N VAL A 101 -0.94 -11.69 3.58
CA VAL A 101 0.46 -11.27 3.76
C VAL A 101 1.38 -12.45 4.06
N THR A 102 1.07 -13.65 3.57
CA THR A 102 1.78 -14.89 3.94
C THR A 102 3.27 -14.80 3.64
N ARG A 103 3.65 -14.18 2.51
CA ARG A 103 5.05 -13.97 2.11
C ARG A 103 5.77 -12.94 3.00
N HIS A 104 5.02 -12.14 3.74
CA HIS A 104 5.51 -11.09 4.64
C HIS A 104 5.21 -11.41 6.12
N GLY A 105 5.20 -12.69 6.50
CA GLY A 105 4.92 -13.12 7.89
C GLY A 105 5.91 -12.59 8.95
N ARG A 106 7.05 -12.04 8.51
CA ARG A 106 7.97 -11.27 9.38
C ARG A 106 7.46 -9.87 9.68
N LEU A 107 6.72 -9.24 8.78
CA LEU A 107 6.20 -7.87 8.96
C LEU A 107 4.90 -7.85 9.75
N PHE A 108 4.07 -8.90 9.59
CA PHE A 108 2.73 -8.94 10.14
C PHE A 108 2.47 -10.23 10.90
N SER A 109 1.79 -10.13 12.05
CA SER A 109 1.17 -11.25 12.74
C SER A 109 -0.31 -11.33 12.39
N THR A 110 -0.82 -12.54 12.20
CA THR A 110 -2.26 -12.76 11.97
C THR A 110 -3.01 -12.65 13.30
N ILE A 111 -3.98 -11.74 13.36
CA ILE A 111 -4.87 -11.59 14.53
C ILE A 111 -6.14 -12.41 14.32
N ASP A 112 -6.74 -12.29 13.14
CA ASP A 112 -7.91 -13.08 12.77
C ASP A 112 -7.81 -13.50 11.29
N LYS A 113 -7.71 -14.82 11.07
CA LYS A 113 -7.53 -15.38 9.73
C LYS A 113 -8.82 -15.31 8.90
N PRO A 114 -9.99 -15.73 9.41
CA PRO A 114 -11.29 -15.50 8.76
C PRO A 114 -11.52 -14.07 8.28
N SER A 115 -11.33 -13.09 9.17
CA SER A 115 -11.51 -11.67 8.81
C SER A 115 -10.31 -11.04 8.14
N ARG A 116 -9.21 -11.78 7.90
CA ARG A 116 -7.98 -11.26 7.27
C ARG A 116 -7.46 -10.00 7.95
N LEU A 117 -7.46 -10.04 9.28
CA LEU A 117 -6.95 -8.99 10.13
C LEU A 117 -5.55 -9.35 10.60
N PHE A 118 -4.61 -8.45 10.35
CA PHE A 118 -3.20 -8.59 10.68
C PHE A 118 -2.74 -7.40 11.51
N GLN A 119 -1.72 -7.60 12.34
CA GLN A 119 -1.10 -6.55 13.14
C GLN A 119 0.37 -6.40 12.75
N LYS A 120 0.82 -5.14 12.66
CA LYS A 120 2.23 -4.82 12.43
C LYS A 120 3.08 -5.34 13.59
N ARG A 121 4.14 -6.09 13.27
CA ARG A 121 5.12 -6.57 14.26
C ARG A 121 6.08 -5.43 14.64
N ALA A 122 6.24 -5.21 15.94
CA ALA A 122 7.17 -4.21 16.46
C ALA A 122 8.64 -4.66 16.32
N GLY A 123 9.57 -3.70 16.30
CA GLY A 123 11.02 -3.97 16.31
C GLY A 123 11.61 -4.36 14.94
N ILE A 124 10.77 -4.52 13.92
CA ILE A 124 11.22 -4.72 12.54
C ILE A 124 11.03 -3.39 11.82
N THR A 125 12.11 -2.68 11.56
CA THR A 125 12.06 -1.57 10.61
C THR A 125 11.95 -2.22 9.24
N ALA A 126 10.88 -1.93 8.48
CA ALA A 126 10.85 -2.28 7.07
C ALA A 126 12.14 -1.75 6.44
N GLN A 127 12.81 -2.59 5.65
CA GLN A 127 13.94 -2.14 4.83
C GLN A 127 13.56 -0.87 4.07
N ARG A 128 14.58 -0.05 3.73
CA ARG A 128 14.44 1.23 3.00
C ARG A 128 13.25 1.18 2.04
N LEU A 129 12.32 2.14 2.19
CA LEU A 129 11.17 2.25 1.32
C LEU A 129 11.62 2.21 -0.15
N PRO A 130 10.88 1.51 -1.04
CA PRO A 130 11.15 1.57 -2.46
C PRO A 130 11.02 3.02 -2.97
N GLU A 131 11.76 3.36 -4.01
CA GLU A 131 11.60 4.63 -4.70
C GLU A 131 10.28 4.65 -5.48
N PHE A 132 9.57 5.78 -5.42
CA PHE A 132 8.32 5.99 -6.13
C PHE A 132 8.57 6.72 -7.45
N PRO A 133 7.84 6.38 -8.55
CA PRO A 133 6.73 5.43 -8.61
C PRO A 133 7.20 3.95 -8.71
N LEU A 134 6.54 3.05 -7.96
CA LEU A 134 6.81 1.60 -7.93
C LEU A 134 6.76 0.93 -9.31
N ALA A 135 5.91 1.45 -10.20
CA ALA A 135 5.74 0.97 -11.55
C ALA A 135 6.96 1.28 -12.45
N ALA A 136 7.67 2.38 -12.22
CA ALA A 136 8.92 2.67 -12.94
C ALA A 136 10.02 1.69 -12.52
N ALA A 137 10.10 1.37 -11.22
CA ALA A 137 11.00 0.36 -10.68
C ALA A 137 10.66 -1.08 -11.13
N ALA A 138 9.48 -1.32 -11.72
CA ALA A 138 9.13 -2.61 -12.33
C ALA A 138 9.55 -2.71 -13.81
N ARG A 139 9.78 -1.57 -14.48
CA ARG A 139 10.25 -1.51 -15.88
C ARG A 139 11.78 -1.56 -16.00
N GLN A 140 12.51 -1.33 -14.91
CA GLN A 140 13.96 -1.51 -14.85
C GLN A 140 14.30 -2.95 -14.45
N ALA A 141 14.11 -3.87 -15.38
CA ALA A 141 14.83 -5.13 -15.36
C ALA A 141 15.20 -5.53 -16.80
N PRO A 142 16.27 -4.98 -17.39
CA PRO A 142 17.14 -5.86 -18.12
C PRO A 142 17.88 -6.70 -17.07
N HIS A 143 17.60 -8.00 -17.05
CA HIS A 143 18.53 -8.97 -16.51
C HIS A 143 19.81 -8.89 -17.35
N VAL A 144 20.68 -7.92 -17.05
CA VAL A 144 22.09 -8.07 -17.41
C VAL A 144 22.58 -9.15 -16.46
N ARG A 145 22.61 -10.40 -16.94
CA ARG A 145 23.48 -11.41 -16.38
C ARG A 145 24.87 -10.79 -16.38
N GLN A 146 25.28 -10.19 -15.27
CA GLN A 146 26.69 -9.97 -15.01
C GLN A 146 27.27 -11.38 -14.93
N ARG A 147 27.82 -11.84 -16.06
CA ARG A 147 28.82 -12.91 -16.06
C ARG A 147 29.82 -12.49 -14.99
N ALA A 148 29.89 -13.24 -13.89
CA ALA A 148 31.01 -13.16 -12.98
C ALA A 148 32.25 -13.44 -13.84
N THR A 149 32.95 -12.38 -14.23
CA THR A 149 34.30 -12.51 -14.76
C THR A 149 35.13 -12.75 -13.53
N THR A 150 35.66 -13.97 -13.41
CA THR A 150 36.75 -14.32 -12.49
C THR A 150 38.00 -13.54 -12.93
N GLY A 151 37.96 -12.23 -12.71
CA GLY A 151 39.12 -11.36 -12.78
C GLY A 151 39.74 -11.27 -11.40
N THR A 152 41.07 -11.18 -11.36
CA THR A 152 41.80 -11.00 -10.11
C THR A 152 41.45 -9.64 -9.47
N LEU A 153 41.59 -9.54 -8.14
CA LEU A 153 41.37 -8.29 -7.39
C LEU A 153 42.15 -7.10 -7.97
N GLN A 154 43.30 -7.37 -8.58
CA GLN A 154 44.17 -6.37 -9.19
C GLN A 154 43.55 -5.77 -10.46
N GLU A 155 42.97 -6.58 -11.34
CA GLU A 155 42.30 -6.11 -12.56
C GLU A 155 41.03 -5.30 -12.24
N SER A 156 40.36 -5.65 -11.14
CA SER A 156 39.19 -4.91 -10.64
C SER A 156 39.59 -3.55 -10.02
N ALA A 157 40.74 -3.50 -9.34
CA ALA A 157 41.28 -2.26 -8.78
C ALA A 157 41.79 -1.30 -9.85
N GLU A 158 42.45 -1.81 -10.90
CA GLU A 158 42.93 -1.00 -12.03
C GLU A 158 41.79 -0.36 -12.81
N ARG A 159 40.68 -1.09 -13.05
CA ARG A 159 39.48 -0.51 -13.67
C ARG A 159 38.86 0.63 -12.85
N LEU A 160 38.83 0.48 -11.52
CA LEU A 160 38.29 1.50 -10.62
C LEU A 160 39.15 2.77 -10.57
N LEU A 161 40.47 2.63 -10.69
CA LEU A 161 41.38 3.76 -10.74
C LEU A 161 41.29 4.52 -12.08
N LEU A 162 41.15 3.79 -13.19
CA LEU A 162 40.98 4.40 -14.52
C LEU A 162 39.64 5.15 -14.67
N ASP A 163 38.57 4.65 -14.07
CA ASP A 163 37.25 5.31 -14.12
C ASP A 163 37.21 6.59 -13.26
N ARG A 164 37.98 6.63 -12.17
CA ARG A 164 38.00 7.77 -11.24
C ARG A 164 39.03 8.86 -11.61
N TYR A 165 40.09 8.50 -12.34
CA TYR A 165 41.20 9.41 -12.66
C TYR A 165 41.48 9.54 -14.15
N SER A 166 40.55 9.14 -15.02
CA SER A 166 40.65 9.42 -16.45
C SER A 166 40.64 10.94 -16.67
N PRO A 167 41.70 11.52 -17.27
CA PRO A 167 41.71 12.94 -17.60
C PRO A 167 40.64 13.24 -18.63
N ALA A 168 39.89 14.33 -18.44
CA ALA A 168 38.91 14.79 -19.41
C ALA A 168 39.60 15.59 -20.52
N TYR A 169 39.98 14.95 -21.64
CA TYR A 169 40.29 15.59 -22.94
C TYR A 169 40.50 14.49 -24.02
N VAL A 170 40.02 14.49 -25.27
CA VAL A 170 39.27 15.42 -26.17
C VAL A 170 38.10 14.65 -26.78
#